data_AF-A0A0L7LII3-F1
#
_entry.id   AF-A0A0L7LII3-F1
#
_cell.length_a   1.000
_cell.length_b   1.000
_cell.length_c   1.000
_cell.angle_alpha   90.00
_cell.angle_beta   90.00
_cell.angle_gamma   90.00
#
_symmetry.space_group_name_H-M   'P 1'
#
loop_
_entity.id
_entity.type
_entity.pdbx_description
1 polymer ?
#
loop_
_entity_poly.entity_id
_entity_poly.type
_entity_poly.pdbx_seq_one_letter_code
_entity_poly.pdbx_strand_id
1 'polypeptide(L)'
;MSFDTDKFISEIQSRKAIWDLQSEEYANRDLKKKQWEEIVELFGGKELSDEEKKNSGHSLQRKWKNIRSCFSREVRRLKNTKSGSAASHKTPYIYYNQLLFLKNTVGNLNTESNIAEQEHLTNDQEPLGPYSRENIV
;
A
#
# COMPACT_ATOMS: atom_id res chain seq x y z
N MET A 1 14.15 -8.43 -13.14
CA MET A 1 12.85 -9.12 -13.00
C MET A 1 11.77 -8.10 -12.73
N SER A 2 10.62 -8.17 -13.40
CA SER A 2 9.44 -7.36 -13.08
C SER A 2 8.78 -7.89 -11.79
N PHE A 3 8.37 -6.98 -10.91
CA PHE A 3 7.62 -7.35 -9.70
C PHE A 3 6.19 -7.76 -10.10
N ASP A 4 5.84 -9.02 -9.90
CA ASP A 4 4.52 -9.55 -10.21
C ASP A 4 3.52 -9.19 -9.11
N THR A 5 2.68 -8.18 -9.40
CA THR A 5 1.70 -7.68 -8.43
C THR A 5 0.52 -8.63 -8.28
N ASP A 6 0.14 -9.37 -9.33
CA ASP A 6 -0.93 -10.36 -9.27
C ASP A 6 -0.55 -11.50 -8.32
N LYS A 7 0.68 -12.00 -8.46
CA LYS A 7 1.22 -12.99 -7.55
C LYS A 7 1.29 -12.45 -6.12
N PHE A 8 1.74 -11.21 -5.95
CA PHE A 8 1.83 -10.58 -4.62
C PHE A 8 0.47 -10.49 -3.93
N ILE A 9 -0.58 -10.07 -4.65
CA ILE A 9 -1.94 -9.98 -4.10
C ILE A 9 -2.47 -11.37 -3.74
N SER A 10 -2.21 -12.38 -4.58
CA SER A 10 -2.61 -13.76 -4.32
C SER A 10 -1.97 -14.34 -3.06
N GLU A 11 -0.67 -14.10 -2.87
CA GLU A 11 0.06 -14.51 -1.66
C GLU A 11 -0.50 -13.83 -0.41
N ILE A 12 -0.76 -12.52 -0.48
CA ILE A 12 -1.38 -11.77 0.62
C ILE A 12 -2.79 -12.31 0.91
N GLN A 13 -3.60 -12.60 -0.12
CA GLN A 13 -4.96 -13.11 0.02
C GLN A 13 -4.99 -14.43 0.81
N SER A 14 -4.05 -15.34 0.53
CA SER A 14 -3.89 -16.60 1.26
C SER A 14 -3.59 -16.38 2.75
N ARG A 15 -2.96 -15.25 3.08
CA ARG A 15 -2.37 -14.94 4.39
C ARG A 15 -3.26 -14.01 5.22
N LYS A 16 -4.31 -14.57 5.83
CA LYS A 16 -5.34 -13.81 6.57
C LYS A 16 -4.78 -12.94 7.71
N ALA A 17 -3.78 -13.40 8.46
CA ALA A 17 -3.16 -12.56 9.51
C ALA A 17 -2.58 -11.21 9.02
N ILE A 18 -2.39 -11.01 7.70
CA ILE A 18 -1.90 -9.73 7.15
C ILE A 18 -3.05 -8.74 6.94
N TRP A 19 -4.21 -9.21 6.45
CA TRP A 19 -5.26 -8.34 5.92
C TRP A 19 -6.61 -8.47 6.62
N ASP A 20 -6.87 -9.59 7.29
CA ASP A 20 -8.17 -9.93 7.85
C ASP A 20 -8.27 -9.49 9.32
N LEU A 21 -8.74 -8.27 9.55
CA LEU A 21 -8.95 -7.73 10.90
C LEU A 21 -9.99 -8.51 11.72
N GLN A 22 -10.83 -9.33 11.08
CA GLN A 22 -11.83 -10.14 11.79
C GLN A 22 -11.27 -11.48 12.24
N SER A 23 -10.11 -11.89 11.76
CA SER A 23 -9.46 -13.12 12.18
C SER A 23 -8.67 -12.90 13.47
N GLU A 24 -8.74 -13.85 14.40
CA GLU A 24 -7.89 -13.91 15.59
C GLU A 24 -6.39 -13.94 15.21
N GLU A 25 -6.08 -14.44 14.01
CA GLU A 25 -4.74 -14.43 13.46
C GLU A 25 -4.17 -13.02 13.31
N TYR A 26 -4.99 -12.02 13.00
CA TYR A 26 -4.54 -10.63 12.86
C TYR A 26 -4.12 -10.01 14.21
N ALA A 27 -4.73 -10.46 15.31
CA ALA A 27 -4.31 -10.05 16.65
C ALA A 27 -2.93 -10.63 17.02
N ASN A 28 -2.54 -11.74 16.38
CA ASN A 28 -1.25 -12.38 16.60
C ASN A 28 -0.13 -11.68 15.83
N ARG A 29 0.64 -10.85 16.56
CA ARG A 29 1.78 -10.09 16.02
C ARG A 29 2.88 -11.00 15.47
N ASP A 30 3.13 -12.13 16.12
CA ASP A 30 4.16 -13.07 15.71
C ASP A 30 3.78 -13.76 14.40
N LEU A 31 2.52 -14.17 14.27
CA LEU A 31 2.00 -14.75 13.03
C LEU A 31 2.05 -13.74 11.88
N LYS A 32 1.65 -12.49 12.12
CA LYS A 32 1.75 -11.41 11.14
C LYS A 32 3.19 -11.19 10.68
N LYS A 33 4.14 -11.16 11.62
CA LYS A 33 5.57 -11.01 11.31
C LYS A 33 6.05 -12.18 10.46
N LYS A 34 5.75 -13.42 10.87
CA LYS A 34 6.12 -14.63 10.15
C LYS A 34 5.57 -14.65 8.72
N GLN A 35 4.31 -14.27 8.52
CA GLN A 35 3.74 -14.22 7.17
C GLN A 35 4.39 -13.14 6.28
N TRP A 36 4.82 -12.01 6.86
CA TRP A 36 5.60 -11.02 6.11
C TRP A 36 7.01 -11.53 5.78
N GLU A 37 7.66 -12.23 6.70
CA GLU A 37 8.97 -12.85 6.48
C GLU A 37 8.90 -13.84 5.31
N GLU A 38 7.88 -14.71 5.28
CA GLU A 38 7.69 -15.65 4.17
C GLU A 38 7.46 -14.94 2.82
N ILE A 39 6.70 -13.84 2.79
CA ILE A 39 6.53 -13.02 1.58
C ILE A 39 7.86 -12.37 1.16
N VAL A 40 8.64 -11.87 2.12
CA VAL A 40 9.97 -11.30 1.84
C VAL A 40 10.90 -12.35 1.27
N GLU A 41 10.88 -13.58 1.77
CA GLU A 41 11.68 -14.66 1.21
C GLU A 41 11.23 -15.05 -0.21
N LEU A 42 9.92 -15.07 -0.46
CA LEU A 42 9.36 -15.37 -1.77
C LEU A 42 9.68 -14.30 -2.84
N PHE A 43 9.65 -13.02 -2.48
CA PHE A 43 9.83 -11.90 -3.42
C PHE A 43 11.24 -11.30 -3.41
N GLY A 44 11.93 -11.37 -2.29
CA GLY A 44 13.30 -10.90 -2.12
C GLY A 44 14.34 -11.95 -2.52
N GLY A 45 14.02 -13.24 -2.40
CA GLY A 45 14.94 -14.33 -2.69
C GLY A 45 15.69 -14.83 -1.47
N LYS A 46 16.13 -16.09 -1.52
CA LYS A 46 16.74 -16.80 -0.37
C LYS A 46 18.14 -16.30 0.02
N GLU A 47 18.83 -15.57 -0.86
CA GLU A 47 20.22 -15.14 -0.65
C GLU A 47 20.38 -13.68 -0.20
N LEU A 48 19.30 -13.03 0.22
CA LEU A 48 19.39 -11.67 0.75
C LEU A 48 19.98 -11.64 2.16
N SER A 49 20.81 -10.64 2.43
CA SER A 49 21.25 -10.28 3.77
C SER A 49 20.06 -9.87 4.66
N ASP A 50 20.21 -9.94 5.99
CA ASP A 50 19.18 -9.53 6.94
C ASP A 50 18.72 -8.08 6.74
N GLU A 51 19.64 -7.21 6.30
CA GLU A 51 19.36 -5.80 6.03
C GLU A 51 18.54 -5.61 4.75
N GLU A 52 18.86 -6.38 3.70
CA GLU A 52 18.11 -6.37 2.45
C GLU A 52 16.73 -7.00 2.62
N LYS A 53 16.59 -8.04 3.45
CA LYS A 53 15.30 -8.62 3.84
C LYS A 53 14.43 -7.59 4.53
N LYS A 54 14.98 -6.81 5.48
CA LYS A 54 14.24 -5.72 6.14
C LYS A 54 13.78 -4.67 5.13
N ASN A 55 14.67 -4.18 4.26
CA ASN A 55 14.34 -3.18 3.24
C ASN A 55 13.28 -3.69 2.26
N SER A 56 13.38 -4.96 1.86
CA SER A 56 12.39 -5.63 1.03
C SER A 56 11.04 -5.73 1.73
N GLY A 57 11.04 -6.13 3.01
CA GLY A 57 9.82 -6.18 3.84
C GLY A 57 9.12 -4.83 3.93
N HIS A 58 9.86 -3.76 4.23
CA HIS A 58 9.31 -2.40 4.24
C HIS A 58 8.74 -2.00 2.87
N SER A 59 9.43 -2.32 1.79
CA SER A 59 8.98 -2.03 0.42
C SER A 59 7.69 -2.77 0.08
N LEU A 60 7.58 -4.06 0.44
CA LEU A 60 6.39 -4.88 0.20
C LEU A 60 5.19 -4.40 1.04
N GLN A 61 5.42 -4.04 2.30
CA GLN A 61 4.40 -3.43 3.16
C GLN A 61 3.89 -2.10 2.60
N ARG A 62 4.80 -1.23 2.13
CA ARG A 62 4.43 0.04 1.49
C ARG A 62 3.62 -0.20 0.21
N LYS A 63 4.03 -1.16 -0.62
CA LYS A 63 3.26 -1.56 -1.82
C LYS A 63 1.86 -2.04 -1.45
N TRP A 64 1.73 -2.91 -0.45
CA TRP A 64 0.43 -3.38 0.02
C TRP A 64 -0.47 -2.23 0.52
N LYS A 65 0.11 -1.29 1.29
CA LYS A 65 -0.60 -0.07 1.73
C LYS A 65 -1.12 0.73 0.53
N ASN A 66 -0.30 0.91 -0.51
CA ASN A 66 -0.70 1.63 -1.72
C ASN A 66 -1.82 0.90 -2.46
N ILE A 67 -1.72 -0.42 -2.64
CA ILE A 67 -2.75 -1.26 -3.27
C ILE A 67 -4.08 -1.14 -2.52
N ARG A 68 -4.07 -1.27 -1.19
CA ARG A 68 -5.26 -1.07 -0.34
C ARG A 68 -5.83 0.34 -0.47
N SER A 69 -4.98 1.36 -0.55
CA SER A 69 -5.40 2.76 -0.72
C SER A 69 -6.10 2.96 -2.06
N CYS A 70 -5.55 2.43 -3.15
CA CYS A 70 -6.17 2.44 -4.48
C CYS A 70 -7.53 1.74 -4.46
N PHE A 71 -7.61 0.53 -3.89
CA PHE A 71 -8.87 -0.20 -3.75
C PHE A 71 -9.91 0.56 -2.92
N SER A 72 -9.51 1.15 -1.78
CA SER A 72 -10.42 1.90 -0.93
C SER A 72 -10.99 3.14 -1.62
N ARG A 73 -10.15 3.86 -2.39
CA ARG A 73 -10.60 4.98 -3.23
C ARG A 73 -11.60 4.51 -4.30
N GLU A 74 -11.32 3.38 -4.94
CA GLU A 74 -12.19 2.82 -5.97
C GLU A 74 -13.54 2.34 -5.39
N VAL A 75 -13.53 1.68 -4.23
CA VAL A 75 -14.76 1.30 -3.51
C VAL A 75 -15.59 2.53 -3.12
N ARG A 76 -14.95 3.61 -2.63
CA ARG A 76 -15.65 4.88 -2.33
C ARG A 76 -16.24 5.50 -3.59
N ARG A 77 -15.49 5.50 -4.70
CA ARG A 77 -15.96 5.98 -6.01
C ARG A 77 -17.20 5.21 -6.44
N LEU A 78 -17.16 3.88 -6.41
CA LEU A 78 -18.28 3.01 -6.77
C LEU A 78 -19.51 3.24 -5.87
N LYS A 79 -19.33 3.41 -4.55
CA LYS A 79 -20.43 3.73 -3.62
C LYS A 79 -21.08 5.10 -3.90
N ASN A 80 -20.28 6.10 -4.29
CA ASN A 80 -20.75 7.47 -4.53
C ASN A 80 -21.31 7.66 -5.95
N THR A 81 -21.03 6.75 -6.89
CA THR A 81 -21.59 6.77 -8.24
C THR A 81 -22.99 6.14 -8.21
N LYS A 82 -23.97 6.88 -7.68
CA LYS A 82 -25.39 6.47 -7.73
C LYS A 82 -25.98 6.66 -9.14
N SER A 83 -26.86 5.74 -9.52
CA SER A 83 -27.62 5.69 -10.77
C SER A 83 -28.21 7.05 -11.16
N GLY A 84 -27.67 7.71 -12.18
CA GLY A 84 -28.19 9.00 -12.64
C GLY A 84 -27.16 9.92 -13.30
N SER A 85 -25.87 9.66 -13.14
CA SER A 85 -24.82 10.38 -13.89
C SER A 85 -24.53 9.63 -15.19
N ALA A 86 -24.95 10.22 -16.31
CA ALA A 86 -24.51 9.79 -17.63
C ALA A 86 -22.98 9.77 -17.67
N ALA A 87 -22.42 8.63 -18.06
CA ALA A 87 -20.99 8.42 -18.32
C ALA A 87 -20.03 8.63 -17.15
N SER A 88 -19.60 7.52 -16.55
CA SER A 88 -18.16 7.31 -16.46
C SER A 88 -17.85 5.82 -16.55
N HIS A 89 -17.69 5.35 -17.79
CA HIS A 89 -17.10 4.04 -18.10
C HIS A 89 -15.60 4.04 -17.74
N LYS A 90 -15.26 4.35 -16.48
CA LYS A 90 -13.91 4.17 -15.98
C LYS A 90 -13.69 2.69 -15.74
N THR A 91 -12.71 2.14 -16.44
CA THR A 91 -12.23 0.78 -16.21
C THR A 91 -11.93 0.63 -14.72
N PRO A 92 -12.51 -0.37 -14.04
CA PRO A 92 -12.20 -0.61 -12.65
C PRO A 92 -10.69 -0.85 -12.50
N TYR A 93 -10.17 -0.56 -11.31
CA TYR A 93 -8.77 -0.86 -10.98
C TYR A 93 -8.42 -2.30 -11.39
N ILE A 94 -7.29 -2.50 -12.06
CA ILE A 94 -6.94 -3.79 -12.67
C ILE A 94 -6.96 -4.96 -11.67
N TYR A 95 -6.58 -4.71 -10.41
CA TYR A 95 -6.60 -5.71 -9.34
C TYR A 95 -7.88 -5.65 -8.48
N TYR A 96 -8.92 -4.93 -8.91
CA TYR A 96 -10.16 -4.77 -8.15
C TYR A 96 -10.81 -6.11 -7.82
N ASN A 97 -10.91 -7.01 -8.80
CA ASN A 97 -11.51 -8.33 -8.62
C ASN A 97 -10.72 -9.18 -7.63
N GLN A 98 -9.39 -9.13 -7.70
CA GLN A 98 -8.54 -9.85 -6.74
C GLN A 98 -8.65 -9.27 -5.34
N LEU A 99 -8.89 -7.96 -5.20
CA LEU A 99 -9.00 -7.30 -3.89
C LEU A 99 -10.41 -7.34 -3.30
N LEU A 100 -11.37 -8.01 -3.96
CA LEU A 100 -12.74 -8.13 -3.46
C LEU A 100 -12.83 -8.81 -2.09
N PHE A 101 -11.87 -9.68 -1.73
CA PHE A 101 -11.82 -10.28 -0.38
C PHE A 101 -11.65 -9.23 0.73
N LEU A 102 -11.05 -8.08 0.42
CA LEU A 102 -10.91 -6.96 1.35
C LEU A 102 -12.20 -6.19 1.56
N LYS A 103 -13.21 -6.36 0.70
CA LYS A 103 -14.46 -5.58 0.76
C LYS A 103 -15.15 -5.73 2.11
N ASN A 104 -15.11 -6.92 2.70
CA ASN A 104 -15.73 -7.20 4.00
C ASN A 104 -14.96 -6.54 5.15
N THR A 105 -13.63 -6.51 5.07
CA THR A 105 -12.76 -5.89 6.07
C THR A 105 -12.73 -4.36 5.97
N VAL A 106 -12.77 -3.80 4.76
CA VAL A 106 -12.77 -2.34 4.53
C VAL A 106 -14.13 -1.71 4.83
N GLY A 107 -15.22 -2.47 4.75
CA GLY A 107 -16.56 -2.02 5.14
C GLY A 107 -16.67 -1.60 6.61
N ASN A 108 -15.87 -2.22 7.50
CA ASN A 108 -15.82 -1.92 8.93
C ASN A 108 -14.78 -0.84 9.33
N LEU A 109 -13.92 -0.39 8.41
CA LEU A 109 -12.89 0.62 8.67
C LEU A 109 -13.40 2.06 8.45
N ASN A 110 -14.69 2.31 8.72
CA ASN A 110 -15.25 3.66 8.67
C ASN A 110 -14.80 4.54 9.86
N THR A 111 -14.03 3.96 10.78
CA THR A 111 -13.36 4.64 11.89
C THR A 111 -11.88 4.23 11.88
N GLU A 112 -11.01 5.24 11.73
CA GLU A 112 -9.59 5.21 12.10
C GLU A 112 -8.60 4.48 11.17
N SER A 113 -8.05 5.26 10.25
CA SER A 113 -6.61 5.17 9.93
C SER A 113 -6.10 6.55 9.56
N ASN A 114 -5.98 7.41 10.57
CA ASN A 114 -5.03 8.52 10.57
C ASN A 114 -3.63 7.91 10.67
N ILE A 115 -3.04 7.48 9.56
CA ILE A 115 -1.58 7.39 9.49
C ILE A 115 -1.15 8.74 8.94
N ALA A 116 -0.83 9.64 9.87
CA ALA A 116 -0.23 10.93 9.58
C ALA A 116 0.94 10.73 8.60
N GLU A 117 0.82 11.42 7.48
CA GLU A 117 1.84 11.61 6.47
C GLU A 117 2.99 12.38 7.14
N GLN A 118 4.05 11.70 7.55
CA GLN A 118 5.33 12.36 7.74
C GLN A 118 6.06 12.29 6.39
N GLU A 119 5.81 13.30 5.56
CA GLU A 119 6.72 13.64 4.48
C GLU A 119 8.05 14.05 5.10
N HIS A 120 9.08 13.26 4.87
CA HIS A 120 10.45 13.74 4.95
C HIS A 120 11.12 13.40 3.62
N LEU A 121 10.81 14.21 2.62
CA LEU A 121 11.63 14.35 1.43
C LEU A 121 12.88 15.13 1.86
N THR A 122 13.96 14.40 2.17
CA THR A 122 15.29 15.00 2.21
C THR A 122 15.64 15.40 0.78
N ASN A 123 15.42 16.67 0.47
CA ASN A 123 15.83 17.26 -0.80
C ASN A 123 17.31 17.67 -0.64
N ASP A 124 18.21 16.76 -0.99
CA ASP A 124 19.62 17.09 -1.19
C ASP A 124 19.76 17.96 -2.45
N GLN A 125 19.74 19.27 -2.25
CA GLN A 125 20.16 20.26 -3.25
C GLN A 125 21.22 21.17 -2.63
N GLU A 126 22.41 21.00 -3.17
CA GLU A 126 23.69 21.70 -3.00
C GLU A 126 23.57 23.24 -2.94
N PRO A 127 24.41 23.94 -2.14
CA PRO A 127 24.30 25.37 -1.92
C PRO A 127 25.00 26.16 -3.03
N LEU A 128 24.25 26.92 -3.81
CA LEU A 128 24.82 28.01 -4.60
C LEU A 128 24.57 29.34 -3.92
N GLY A 129 25.67 29.90 -3.42
CA GLY A 129 25.77 31.22 -2.82
C GLY A 129 25.57 32.37 -3.80
N PRO A 130 26.03 33.57 -3.42
CA PRO A 130 25.24 34.79 -3.44
C PRO A 130 25.31 35.50 -4.80
N TYR A 131 24.16 35.89 -5.34
CA TYR A 131 24.10 36.93 -6.37
C TYR A 131 23.09 38.00 -6.00
N SER A 132 23.63 39.10 -5.50
CA SER A 132 23.02 40.41 -5.45
C SER A 132 22.52 40.84 -6.83
N ARG A 133 21.31 41.40 -6.90
CA ARG A 133 21.04 42.58 -7.72
C ARG A 133 19.73 43.26 -7.29
N GLU A 134 19.88 44.44 -6.68
CA GLU A 134 19.28 45.72 -7.09
C GLU A 134 17.84 45.68 -7.65
N ASN A 135 16.86 46.19 -6.90
CA ASN A 135 16.23 47.49 -7.22
C ASN A 135 15.03 47.85 -6.31
N ILE A 136 15.18 49.01 -5.65
CA ILE A 136 14.30 50.18 -5.70
C ILE A 136 12.82 50.01 -5.29
N VAL A 137 12.46 50.61 -4.14
CA VAL A 137 11.54 51.76 -4.04
C VAL A 137 12.13 52.77 -3.06
#